data_AF-I1BKH2-F1
#
_entry.id   AF-I1BKH2-F1
#
_cell.length_a   1.000
_cell.length_b   1.000
_cell.length_c   1.000
_cell.angle_alpha   90.00
_cell.angle_beta   90.00
_cell.angle_gamma   90.00
#
_symmetry.space_group_name_H-M   'P 1'
#
loop_
_entity.id
_entity.type
_entity.pdbx_description
1 polymer ?
#
loop_
_entity_poly.entity_id
_entity_poly.type
_entity_poly.pdbx_seq_one_letter_code
_entity_poly.pdbx_strand_id
1 'polypeptide(L)'
;MRIPIRDRMLRIRRNLSSICCKKEYTPDDIKPLQDELHEIDDLRVDGKFLGPDETTPPGQGVLISLLEQLYYLSHDVIFACSEDFSPALQSIRERLLEIKGHLERLELTHKWTLRQTDLFTYQHQLYDIVKLKYNYMNYDEQENPELFGKFVNDQGVAPEGQCVLDFLLHKCYRMIFELLNESTPVSEALTPVYNQLTSVRQCLSVIPNEAIKY
;
A
#
# COMPACT_ATOMS: atom_id res chain seq x y z
N MET A 1 -18.78 21.69 7.39
CA MET A 1 -18.15 22.53 6.34
C MET A 1 -16.99 21.73 5.75
N ARG A 2 -17.12 21.19 4.52
CA ARG A 2 -16.00 20.49 3.86
C ARG A 2 -14.99 21.54 3.46
N ILE A 3 -13.80 21.53 4.06
CA ILE A 3 -12.72 22.46 3.71
C ILE A 3 -12.13 21.93 2.39
N PRO A 4 -12.30 22.61 1.25
CA PRO A 4 -11.88 22.09 -0.06
C PRO A 4 -10.39 21.79 -0.14
N ILE A 5 -9.57 22.52 0.63
CA ILE A 5 -8.12 22.31 0.75
C ILE A 5 -7.82 20.92 1.32
N ARG A 6 -8.50 20.52 2.41
CA ARG A 6 -8.34 19.19 3.02
C ARG A 6 -8.64 18.08 2.02
N ASP A 7 -9.70 18.23 1.24
CA ASP A 7 -10.08 17.21 0.25
C ASP A 7 -9.06 17.11 -0.90
N ARG A 8 -8.43 18.22 -1.32
CA ARG A 8 -7.28 18.19 -2.25
C ARG A 8 -6.09 17.44 -1.65
N MET A 9 -5.69 17.79 -0.43
CA MET A 9 -4.56 17.13 0.26
C MET A 9 -4.80 15.62 0.46
N LEU A 10 -6.03 15.22 0.80
CA LEU A 10 -6.39 13.81 0.92
C LEU A 10 -6.39 13.08 -0.44
N ARG A 11 -6.73 13.77 -1.53
CA ARG A 11 -6.59 13.22 -2.89
C ARG A 11 -5.12 13.00 -3.25
N ILE A 12 -4.25 13.98 -3.00
CA ILE A 12 -2.80 13.85 -3.20
C ILE A 12 -2.27 12.65 -2.41
N ARG A 13 -2.64 12.51 -1.13
CA ARG A 13 -2.25 11.35 -0.30
C ARG A 13 -2.62 10.01 -0.94
N ARG A 14 -3.85 9.89 -1.46
CA ARG A 14 -4.33 8.65 -2.10
C ARG A 14 -3.58 8.38 -3.40
N ASN A 15 -3.30 9.41 -4.18
CA ASN A 15 -2.55 9.29 -5.43
C ASN A 15 -1.10 8.85 -5.15
N LEU A 16 -0.41 9.46 -4.18
CA LEU A 16 0.91 9.04 -3.73
C LEU A 16 0.92 7.56 -3.31
N SER A 17 -0.02 7.16 -2.44
CA SER A 17 -0.17 5.76 -2.02
C SER A 17 -0.43 4.81 -3.19
N SER A 18 -1.21 5.23 -4.18
CA SER A 18 -1.46 4.45 -5.38
C SER A 18 -0.22 4.30 -6.27
N ILE A 19 0.60 5.34 -6.39
CA ILE A 19 1.85 5.31 -7.17
C ILE A 19 2.85 4.36 -6.52
N CYS A 20 3.01 4.44 -5.19
CA CYS A 20 3.89 3.54 -4.42
C CYS A 20 3.59 2.05 -4.63
N CYS A 21 2.31 1.74 -4.90
CA CYS A 21 1.83 0.36 -5.07
C CYS A 21 2.00 -0.15 -6.51
N LYS A 22 2.49 0.67 -7.45
CA LYS A 22 2.82 0.23 -8.81
C LYS A 22 4.14 -0.54 -8.79
N LYS A 23 4.26 -1.51 -9.70
CA LYS A 23 5.49 -2.29 -9.87
C LYS A 23 6.68 -1.39 -10.21
N GLU A 24 6.45 -0.46 -11.14
CA GLU A 24 7.42 0.53 -11.61
C GLU A 24 6.73 1.89 -11.65
N TYR A 25 7.44 2.92 -11.22
CA TYR A 25 7.05 4.32 -11.31
C TYR A 25 8.31 5.19 -11.37
N THR A 26 8.20 6.37 -11.94
CA THR A 26 9.31 7.31 -12.08
C THR A 26 9.07 8.58 -11.26
N PRO A 27 10.11 9.38 -10.99
CA PRO A 27 9.92 10.70 -10.37
C PRO A 27 8.96 11.61 -11.14
N ASP A 28 8.87 11.43 -12.47
CA ASP A 28 7.95 12.21 -13.32
C ASP A 28 6.47 11.93 -13.02
N ASP A 29 6.13 10.73 -12.52
CA ASP A 29 4.76 10.41 -12.08
C ASP A 29 4.36 11.21 -10.83
N ILE A 30 5.32 11.73 -10.07
CA ILE A 30 5.13 12.37 -8.76
C ILE A 30 5.19 13.90 -8.86
N LYS A 31 5.97 14.44 -9.82
CA LYS A 31 6.04 15.88 -10.11
C LYS A 31 4.69 16.61 -10.14
N PRO A 32 3.65 16.15 -10.86
CA PRO A 32 2.37 16.85 -10.86
C PRO A 32 1.70 16.92 -9.49
N LEU A 33 1.98 15.95 -8.61
CA LEU A 33 1.49 15.97 -7.22
C LEU A 33 2.31 16.93 -6.36
N GLN A 34 3.61 17.11 -6.63
CA GLN A 34 4.43 18.14 -5.98
C GLN A 34 3.99 19.55 -6.39
N ASP A 35 3.72 19.77 -7.67
CA ASP A 35 3.22 21.05 -8.17
C ASP A 35 1.88 21.39 -7.48
N GLU A 36 0.96 20.43 -7.37
CA GLU A 36 -0.31 20.64 -6.63
C GLU A 36 -0.08 20.92 -5.13
N LEU A 37 0.94 20.33 -4.51
CA LEU A 37 1.31 20.64 -3.13
C LEU A 37 1.85 22.06 -3.00
N HIS A 38 2.69 22.50 -3.94
CA HIS A 38 3.20 23.87 -3.98
C HIS A 38 2.08 24.88 -4.18
N GLU A 39 1.14 24.64 -5.09
CA GLU A 39 -0.05 25.49 -5.23
C GLU A 39 -0.85 25.59 -3.94
N ILE A 40 -0.94 24.51 -3.15
CA ILE A 40 -1.63 24.53 -1.86
C ILE A 40 -0.83 25.31 -0.81
N ASP A 41 0.50 25.19 -0.80
CA ASP A 41 1.36 25.94 0.11
C ASP A 41 1.33 27.45 -0.20
N ASP A 42 1.28 27.83 -1.48
CA ASP A 42 1.18 29.22 -1.95
C ASP A 42 -0.11 29.93 -1.50
N LEU A 43 -1.15 29.18 -1.12
CA LEU A 43 -2.38 29.73 -0.54
C LEU A 43 -2.17 30.23 0.91
N ARG A 44 -1.00 29.96 1.51
CA ARG A 44 -0.69 30.40 2.86
C ARG A 44 -0.15 31.82 2.87
N VAL A 45 -0.58 32.56 3.87
CA VAL A 45 -0.05 33.89 4.20
C VAL A 45 0.59 33.78 5.58
N ASP A 46 1.86 34.15 5.71
CA ASP A 46 2.65 34.02 6.94
C ASP A 46 2.61 32.60 7.55
N GLY A 47 2.63 31.57 6.69
CA GLY A 47 2.57 30.16 7.10
C GLY A 47 1.18 29.71 7.59
N LYS A 48 0.14 30.52 7.38
CA LYS A 48 -1.23 30.24 7.83
C LYS A 48 -2.23 30.23 6.67
N PHE A 49 -3.22 29.35 6.77
CA PHE A 49 -4.35 29.33 5.85
C PHE A 49 -5.40 30.31 6.35
N LEU A 50 -5.61 31.43 5.67
CA LEU A 50 -6.58 32.44 6.12
C LEU A 50 -7.99 32.09 5.66
N GLY A 51 -8.97 32.32 6.54
CA GLY A 51 -10.40 32.30 6.20
C GLY A 51 -10.82 33.55 5.42
N PRO A 52 -12.09 33.62 4.98
CA PRO A 52 -12.63 34.77 4.25
C PRO A 52 -12.55 36.09 5.05
N ASP A 53 -12.48 36.02 6.38
CA ASP A 53 -12.40 37.18 7.28
C ASP A 53 -10.95 37.47 7.74
N GLU A 54 -9.93 36.98 7.03
CA GLU A 54 -8.50 37.06 7.41
C GLU A 54 -8.17 36.42 8.78
N THR A 55 -9.09 35.63 9.32
CA THR A 55 -8.92 34.90 10.58
C THR A 55 -8.32 33.53 10.35
N THR A 56 -7.52 33.05 11.31
CA THR A 56 -7.00 31.67 11.33
C THR A 56 -8.16 30.71 11.64
N PRO A 57 -8.56 29.83 10.72
CA PRO A 57 -9.66 28.90 10.93
C PRO A 57 -9.30 27.85 11.98
N PRO A 58 -10.28 27.37 12.76
CA PRO A 58 -10.07 26.30 13.72
C PRO A 58 -9.64 25.00 13.00
N GLY A 59 -8.64 24.32 13.54
CA GLY A 59 -8.09 23.09 12.95
C GLY A 59 -6.98 23.30 11.91
N GLN A 60 -6.49 24.53 11.71
CA GLN A 60 -5.39 24.82 10.81
C GLN A 60 -4.11 24.00 11.09
N GLY A 61 -3.80 23.74 12.37
CA GLY A 61 -2.64 22.91 12.74
C GLY A 61 -2.68 21.50 12.11
N VAL A 62 -3.89 20.93 11.94
CA VAL A 62 -4.07 19.64 11.27
C VAL A 62 -3.77 19.74 9.78
N LEU A 63 -4.12 20.86 9.14
CA LEU A 63 -3.79 21.10 7.72
C LEU A 63 -2.29 21.35 7.54
N ILE A 64 -1.65 22.05 8.47
CA ILE A 64 -0.20 22.28 8.41
C ILE A 64 0.55 20.95 8.54
N SER A 65 0.23 20.18 9.57
CA SER A 65 0.83 18.86 9.78
C SER A 65 0.55 17.92 8.61
N LEU A 66 -0.65 17.95 8.02
CA LEU A 66 -0.95 17.15 6.83
C LEU A 66 -0.10 17.57 5.62
N LEU A 67 0.19 18.86 5.44
CA LEU A 67 1.00 19.33 4.32
C LEU A 67 2.47 18.92 4.51
N GLU A 68 3.01 19.11 5.70
CA GLU A 68 4.36 18.67 6.06
C GLU A 68 4.52 17.17 5.84
N GLN A 69 3.54 16.39 6.28
CA GLN A 69 3.50 14.96 5.99
C GLN A 69 3.49 14.69 4.49
N LEU A 70 2.67 15.39 3.69
CA LEU A 70 2.61 15.16 2.25
C LEU A 70 3.92 15.50 1.52
N TYR A 71 4.63 16.54 1.95
CA TYR A 71 5.97 16.85 1.43
C TYR A 71 6.97 15.74 1.79
N TYR A 72 6.99 15.32 3.05
CA TYR A 72 7.83 14.21 3.51
C TYR A 72 7.54 12.93 2.70
N LEU A 73 6.25 12.58 2.55
CA LEU A 73 5.81 11.42 1.78
C LEU A 73 6.24 11.54 0.31
N SER A 74 6.02 12.68 -0.33
CA SER A 74 6.41 12.90 -1.72
C SER A 74 7.91 12.72 -1.93
N HIS A 75 8.72 13.28 -1.02
CA HIS A 75 10.17 13.13 -1.03
C HIS A 75 10.61 11.67 -0.89
N ASP A 76 10.10 10.97 0.13
CA ASP A 76 10.42 9.55 0.37
C ASP A 76 10.08 8.66 -0.83
N VAL A 77 8.96 8.94 -1.53
CA VAL A 77 8.53 8.16 -2.69
C VAL A 77 9.46 8.38 -3.89
N ILE A 78 9.94 9.61 -4.10
CA ILE A 78 10.96 9.94 -5.11
C ILE A 78 12.31 9.32 -4.74
N PHE A 79 12.69 9.39 -3.47
CA PHE A 79 13.92 8.80 -2.98
C PHE A 79 13.96 7.29 -3.21
N ALA A 80 12.82 6.59 -3.08
CA ALA A 80 12.74 5.18 -3.42
C ALA A 80 12.90 4.85 -4.92
N CYS A 81 13.04 5.84 -5.80
CA CYS A 81 13.46 5.68 -7.20
C CYS A 81 14.95 5.97 -7.43
N SER A 82 15.67 6.49 -6.43
CA SER A 82 17.08 6.84 -6.56
C SER A 82 17.99 5.61 -6.39
N GLU A 83 19.23 5.72 -6.89
CA GLU A 83 20.25 4.68 -6.73
C GLU A 83 20.76 4.55 -5.29
N ASP A 84 20.55 5.59 -4.47
CA ASP A 84 20.94 5.63 -3.05
C ASP A 84 19.96 4.87 -2.15
N PHE A 85 18.87 4.33 -2.71
CA PHE A 85 17.90 3.56 -1.94
C PHE A 85 18.53 2.27 -1.41
N SER A 86 18.36 2.03 -0.10
CA SER A 86 19.00 0.89 0.57
C SER A 86 18.62 -0.45 -0.08
N PRO A 87 19.60 -1.30 -0.41
CA PRO A 87 19.33 -2.59 -1.05
C PRO A 87 18.53 -3.54 -0.15
N ALA A 88 18.66 -3.41 1.17
CA ALA A 88 17.85 -4.18 2.13
C ALA A 88 16.36 -3.80 2.04
N LEU A 89 16.07 -2.50 1.98
CA LEU A 89 14.70 -2.01 1.79
C LEU A 89 14.14 -2.39 0.42
N GLN A 90 14.99 -2.39 -0.61
CA GLN A 90 14.62 -2.83 -1.96
C GLN A 90 14.19 -4.29 -1.99
N SER A 91 14.93 -5.18 -1.32
CA SER A 91 14.52 -6.59 -1.19
C SER A 91 13.17 -6.75 -0.50
N ILE A 92 12.90 -5.96 0.56
CA ILE A 92 11.59 -5.97 1.24
C ILE A 92 10.50 -5.44 0.31
N ARG A 93 10.76 -4.36 -0.43
CA ARG A 93 9.83 -3.79 -1.42
C ARG A 93 9.45 -4.82 -2.47
N GLU A 94 10.42 -5.51 -3.05
CA GLU A 94 10.20 -6.55 -4.07
C GLU A 94 9.34 -7.68 -3.53
N ARG A 95 9.63 -8.16 -2.31
CA ARG A 95 8.82 -9.17 -1.63
C ARG A 95 7.38 -8.68 -1.39
N LEU A 96 7.19 -7.43 -0.99
CA LEU A 96 5.86 -6.85 -0.81
C LEU A 96 5.09 -6.72 -2.14
N LEU A 97 5.77 -6.36 -3.23
CA LEU A 97 5.17 -6.29 -4.57
C LEU A 97 4.78 -7.69 -5.08
N GLU A 98 5.58 -8.71 -4.78
CA GLU A 98 5.24 -10.10 -5.09
C GLU A 98 4.00 -10.56 -4.32
N ILE A 99 3.95 -10.32 -2.99
CA ILE A 99 2.76 -10.62 -2.17
C ILE A 99 1.53 -9.89 -2.72
N LYS A 100 1.66 -8.59 -3.03
CA LYS A 100 0.58 -7.80 -3.65
C LYS A 100 0.11 -8.45 -4.96
N GLY A 101 1.02 -8.83 -5.86
CA GLY A 101 0.67 -9.47 -7.12
C GLY A 101 -0.05 -10.81 -6.93
N HIS A 102 0.34 -11.60 -5.92
CA HIS A 102 -0.38 -12.82 -5.56
C HIS A 102 -1.79 -12.54 -5.04
N LEU A 103 -1.95 -11.53 -4.17
CA LEU A 103 -3.25 -11.11 -3.64
C LEU A 103 -4.16 -10.56 -4.76
N GLU A 104 -3.62 -9.77 -5.69
CA GLU A 104 -4.37 -9.25 -6.85
C GLU A 104 -4.86 -10.39 -7.75
N ARG A 105 -4.02 -11.40 -7.97
CA ARG A 105 -4.43 -12.60 -8.72
C ARG A 105 -5.55 -13.35 -7.99
N LEU A 106 -5.45 -13.54 -6.68
CA LEU A 106 -6.49 -14.20 -5.89
C LEU A 106 -7.81 -13.42 -5.92
N GLU A 107 -7.75 -12.09 -5.86
CA GLU A 107 -8.90 -11.22 -6.03
C GLU A 107 -9.56 -11.39 -7.41
N LEU A 108 -8.78 -11.53 -8.48
CA LEU A 108 -9.34 -11.67 -9.82
C LEU A 108 -9.88 -13.08 -10.11
N THR A 109 -9.17 -14.14 -9.69
CA THR A 109 -9.46 -15.51 -10.15
C THR A 109 -10.12 -16.40 -9.10
N HIS A 110 -10.01 -16.08 -7.81
CA HIS A 110 -10.37 -17.00 -6.73
C HIS A 110 -11.34 -16.46 -5.67
N LYS A 111 -11.97 -15.28 -5.87
CA LYS A 111 -12.93 -14.68 -4.90
C LYS A 111 -13.90 -15.68 -4.25
N TRP A 112 -14.40 -16.66 -5.02
CA TRP A 112 -15.41 -17.62 -4.58
C TRP A 112 -14.89 -19.00 -4.15
N THR A 113 -13.57 -19.23 -4.26
CA THR A 113 -12.91 -20.51 -3.92
C THR A 113 -11.83 -20.36 -2.84
N LEU A 114 -11.63 -19.13 -2.37
CA LEU A 114 -10.59 -18.75 -1.44
C LEU A 114 -10.82 -19.38 -0.07
N ARG A 115 -9.83 -20.11 0.44
CA ARG A 115 -9.86 -20.64 1.81
C ARG A 115 -9.17 -19.66 2.74
N GLN A 116 -9.63 -19.61 3.98
CA GLN A 116 -9.00 -18.78 5.02
C GLN A 116 -7.52 -19.13 5.24
N THR A 117 -7.15 -20.41 5.09
CA THR A 117 -5.76 -20.92 5.16
C THR A 117 -4.83 -20.34 4.11
N ASP A 118 -5.35 -20.03 2.91
CA ASP A 118 -4.54 -19.47 1.82
C ASP A 118 -4.11 -18.05 2.15
N LEU A 119 -4.95 -17.30 2.88
CA LEU A 119 -4.67 -15.95 3.35
C LEU A 119 -3.74 -15.91 4.58
N PHE A 120 -3.82 -16.92 5.46
CA PHE A 120 -2.95 -17.00 6.65
C PHE A 120 -1.46 -17.02 6.29
N THR A 121 -1.09 -17.68 5.19
CA THR A 121 0.31 -17.69 4.71
C THR A 121 0.81 -16.28 4.43
N TYR A 122 0.01 -15.45 3.74
CA TYR A 122 0.38 -14.06 3.45
C TYR A 122 0.34 -13.17 4.70
N GLN A 123 -0.60 -13.41 5.62
CA GLN A 123 -0.63 -12.71 6.91
C GLN A 123 0.65 -12.96 7.72
N HIS A 124 1.12 -14.21 7.78
CA HIS A 124 2.38 -14.53 8.44
C HIS A 124 3.59 -13.88 7.77
N GLN A 125 3.65 -13.90 6.43
CA GLN A 125 4.75 -13.23 5.72
C GLN A 125 4.77 -11.72 5.98
N LEU A 126 3.61 -11.06 5.99
CA LEU A 126 3.52 -9.63 6.33
C LEU A 126 3.86 -9.37 7.80
N TYR A 127 3.47 -10.27 8.71
CA TYR A 127 3.81 -10.18 10.12
C TYR A 127 5.33 -10.30 10.33
N ASP A 128 5.99 -11.22 9.62
CA ASP A 128 7.45 -11.37 9.66
C ASP A 128 8.15 -10.10 9.18
N ILE A 129 7.66 -9.47 8.09
CA ILE A 129 8.19 -8.20 7.60
C ILE A 129 7.98 -7.08 8.64
N VAL A 130 6.82 -7.01 9.29
CA VAL A 130 6.56 -6.03 10.36
C VAL A 130 7.46 -6.28 11.57
N LYS A 131 7.78 -7.54 11.89
CA LYS A 131 8.68 -7.91 12.99
C LYS A 131 10.12 -7.47 12.76
N LEU A 132 10.53 -7.27 11.50
CA LEU A 132 11.84 -6.69 11.15
C LEU A 132 11.95 -5.20 11.53
N LYS A 133 10.83 -4.51 11.73
CA LYS A 133 10.85 -3.13 12.21
C LYS A 133 11.38 -3.09 13.64
N TYR A 134 12.11 -2.03 13.96
CA TYR A 134 12.58 -1.78 15.30
C TYR A 134 11.39 -1.73 16.26
N ASN A 135 11.38 -2.69 17.18
CA ASN A 135 10.36 -2.86 18.21
C ASN A 135 11.04 -2.98 19.57
N TYR A 136 10.27 -2.79 20.65
CA TYR A 136 10.77 -2.84 22.03
C TYR A 136 11.29 -4.22 22.49
N MET A 137 11.33 -5.22 21.61
CA MET A 137 11.68 -6.61 21.94
C MET A 137 12.99 -7.08 21.29
N ASN A 138 13.60 -6.28 20.39
CA ASN A 138 14.74 -6.71 19.58
C ASN A 138 16.10 -6.09 20.01
N TYR A 139 16.11 -5.06 20.84
CA TYR A 139 17.35 -4.39 21.27
C TYR A 139 17.34 -4.15 22.79
N ASP A 140 18.19 -4.90 23.49
CA ASP A 140 18.56 -4.60 24.87
C ASP A 140 19.40 -3.30 24.87
N GLU A 141 18.98 -2.34 25.70
CA GLU A 141 19.79 -1.26 26.29
C GLU A 141 19.94 0.12 25.62
N GLN A 142 19.46 0.39 24.39
CA GLN A 142 19.42 1.79 23.89
C GLN A 142 18.04 2.17 23.34
N GLU A 143 17.25 2.78 24.22
CA GLU A 143 15.94 3.35 23.94
C GLU A 143 16.06 4.53 22.96
N ASN A 144 15.78 4.31 21.67
CA ASN A 144 15.59 5.41 20.73
C ASN A 144 14.12 5.44 20.25
N PRO A 145 13.25 6.25 20.88
CA PRO A 145 11.83 6.32 20.53
C PRO A 145 11.58 6.79 19.09
N GLU A 146 12.55 7.43 18.43
CA GLU A 146 12.44 7.91 17.04
C GLU A 146 12.63 6.81 15.99
N LEU A 147 13.18 5.66 16.39
CA LEU A 147 13.38 4.49 15.54
C LEU A 147 12.21 3.50 15.63
N PHE A 148 11.32 3.66 16.61
CA PHE A 148 10.18 2.77 16.79
C PHE A 148 9.30 2.68 15.53
N GLY A 149 9.15 1.45 15.01
CA GLY A 149 8.36 1.19 13.81
C GLY A 149 9.09 1.45 12.47
N LYS A 150 10.37 1.85 12.50
CA LYS A 150 11.23 1.99 11.32
C LYS A 150 12.08 0.74 11.10
N PHE A 151 12.45 0.48 9.86
CA PHE A 151 13.49 -0.48 9.51
C PHE A 151 14.85 0.15 9.85
N VAL A 152 15.68 -0.58 10.59
CA VAL A 152 17.03 -0.15 10.95
C VAL A 152 18.03 -1.04 10.23
N ASN A 153 19.10 -0.43 9.72
CA ASN A 153 20.23 -1.17 9.18
C ASN A 153 21.13 -1.67 10.31
N ASP A 154 22.12 -2.51 9.99
CA ASP A 154 23.10 -3.04 10.94
C ASP A 154 23.86 -1.98 11.76
N GLN A 155 23.82 -0.72 11.31
CA GLN A 155 24.41 0.44 11.97
C GLN A 155 23.46 1.18 12.94
N GLY A 156 22.23 0.71 13.12
CA GLY A 156 21.23 1.37 13.99
C GLY A 156 20.63 2.65 13.41
N VAL A 157 20.86 2.93 12.12
CA VAL A 157 20.30 4.09 11.40
C VAL A 157 19.08 3.65 10.60
N ALA A 158 18.03 4.48 10.62
CA ALA A 158 16.85 4.32 9.76
C ALA A 158 17.13 4.96 8.38
N PRO A 159 17.31 4.17 7.30
CA PRO A 159 17.42 4.69 5.94
C PRO A 159 16.20 5.51 5.49
N GLU A 160 16.39 6.45 4.58
CA GLU A 160 15.32 7.26 3.97
C GLU A 160 14.46 6.44 2.99
N GLY A 161 13.24 6.90 2.67
CA GLY A 161 12.35 6.24 1.71
C GLY A 161 11.55 5.04 2.25
N GLN A 162 11.61 4.76 3.56
CA GLN A 162 10.89 3.64 4.18
C GLN A 162 9.37 3.73 4.07
N CYS A 163 8.82 4.94 3.87
CA CYS A 163 7.38 5.11 3.79
C CYS A 163 6.73 4.34 2.63
N VAL A 164 7.47 4.08 1.55
CA VAL A 164 7.00 3.24 0.45
C VAL A 164 6.64 1.83 0.93
N LEU A 165 7.44 1.26 1.85
CA LEU A 165 7.17 -0.04 2.45
C LEU A 165 5.91 -0.01 3.31
N ASP A 166 5.68 1.07 4.05
CA ASP A 166 4.48 1.25 4.85
C ASP A 166 3.22 1.32 3.99
N PHE A 167 3.26 2.06 2.89
CA PHE A 167 2.13 2.11 1.96
C PHE A 167 1.84 0.73 1.36
N LEU A 168 2.89 0.00 0.95
CA LEU A 168 2.75 -1.35 0.41
C LEU A 168 2.21 -2.34 1.46
N LEU A 169 2.73 -2.30 2.69
CA LEU A 169 2.25 -3.12 3.81
C LEU A 169 0.77 -2.87 4.09
N HIS A 170 0.38 -1.61 4.27
CA HIS A 170 -1.03 -1.27 4.50
C HIS A 170 -1.93 -1.69 3.33
N LYS A 171 -1.45 -1.57 2.09
CA LYS A 171 -2.19 -2.03 0.91
C LYS A 171 -2.38 -3.56 0.94
N CYS A 172 -1.33 -4.34 1.25
CA CYS A 172 -1.42 -5.79 1.34
C CYS A 172 -2.37 -6.24 2.46
N TYR A 173 -2.26 -5.65 3.66
CA TYR A 173 -3.18 -5.94 4.77
C TYR A 173 -4.62 -5.58 4.43
N ARG A 174 -4.84 -4.44 3.76
CA ARG A 174 -6.17 -4.03 3.31
C ARG A 174 -6.76 -5.01 2.31
N MET A 175 -5.97 -5.47 1.34
CA MET A 175 -6.42 -6.49 0.38
C MET A 175 -6.78 -7.80 1.06
N ILE A 176 -5.97 -8.25 2.03
CA ILE A 176 -6.30 -9.45 2.82
C ILE A 176 -7.62 -9.23 3.58
N PHE A 177 -7.82 -8.07 4.20
CA PHE A 177 -9.05 -7.77 4.92
C PHE A 177 -10.27 -7.73 3.99
N GLU A 178 -10.15 -7.11 2.82
CA GLU A 178 -11.19 -7.09 1.79
C GLU A 178 -11.53 -8.51 1.32
N LEU A 179 -10.52 -9.33 1.02
CA LEU A 179 -10.69 -10.75 0.66
C LEU A 179 -11.32 -11.59 1.78
N LEU A 180 -10.99 -11.32 3.06
CA LEU A 180 -11.59 -12.01 4.20
C LEU A 180 -13.08 -11.67 4.37
N ASN A 181 -13.46 -10.41 4.18
CA ASN A 181 -14.85 -9.99 4.28
C ASN A 181 -15.69 -10.48 3.09
N GLU A 182 -15.10 -10.54 1.90
CA GLU A 182 -15.75 -11.04 0.69
C GLU A 182 -15.84 -12.57 0.66
N SER A 183 -14.91 -13.26 1.32
CA SER A 183 -14.99 -14.72 1.52
C SER A 183 -15.99 -15.07 2.62
N THR A 184 -17.27 -14.79 2.39
CA THR A 184 -18.28 -15.67 2.99
C THR A 184 -17.98 -17.08 2.48
N PRO A 185 -17.75 -18.08 3.35
CA PRO A 185 -17.45 -19.41 2.89
C PRO A 185 -18.63 -19.86 2.04
N VAL A 186 -18.42 -19.98 0.73
CA VAL A 186 -19.31 -20.81 -0.08
C VAL A 186 -19.23 -22.17 0.59
N SER A 187 -20.33 -22.59 1.23
CA SER A 187 -20.43 -23.81 2.02
C SER A 187 -19.56 -24.91 1.41
N GLU A 188 -18.67 -25.54 2.20
CA GLU A 188 -17.76 -26.60 1.73
C GLU A 188 -18.51 -27.71 0.97
N ALA A 189 -19.83 -27.84 1.20
CA ALA A 189 -20.73 -28.70 0.45
C ALA A 189 -20.81 -28.40 -1.08
N LEU A 190 -20.48 -27.17 -1.51
CA LEU A 190 -20.56 -26.71 -2.91
C LEU A 190 -19.22 -26.80 -3.66
N THR A 191 -18.09 -26.95 -2.95
CA THR A 191 -16.79 -27.24 -3.55
C THR A 191 -16.80 -28.45 -4.51
N PRO A 192 -17.43 -29.60 -4.20
CA PRO A 192 -17.50 -30.71 -5.15
C PRO A 192 -18.30 -30.36 -6.42
N VAL A 193 -19.34 -29.52 -6.31
CA VAL A 193 -20.15 -29.07 -7.46
C VAL A 193 -19.32 -28.17 -8.37
N TYR A 194 -18.55 -27.24 -7.81
CA TYR A 194 -17.63 -26.40 -8.57
C TYR A 194 -16.56 -27.22 -9.31
N ASN A 195 -15.97 -28.21 -8.64
CA ASN A 195 -14.98 -29.10 -9.26
C ASN A 195 -15.58 -29.89 -10.42
N GLN A 196 -16.79 -30.43 -10.24
CA GLN A 196 -17.51 -31.13 -11.30
C GLN A 196 -17.79 -30.21 -12.50
N LEU A 197 -18.29 -28.99 -12.28
CA LEU A 197 -18.52 -28.01 -13.36
C LEU A 197 -17.23 -27.62 -14.08
N THR A 198 -16.12 -27.53 -13.35
CA THR A 198 -14.81 -27.21 -13.93
C THR A 198 -14.29 -28.36 -14.79
N SER A 199 -14.42 -29.60 -14.33
CA SER A 199 -14.09 -30.79 -15.12
C SER A 199 -14.98 -30.91 -16.37
N VAL A 200 -16.28 -30.65 -16.25
CA VAL A 200 -17.20 -30.63 -17.39
C VAL A 200 -16.81 -29.55 -18.39
N ARG A 201 -16.47 -28.33 -17.92
CA ARG A 201 -15.96 -27.27 -18.78
C ARG A 201 -14.69 -27.69 -19.53
N GLN A 202 -13.76 -28.37 -18.85
CA GLN A 202 -12.54 -28.89 -19.48
C GLN A 202 -12.87 -29.95 -20.55
N CYS A 203 -13.74 -30.92 -20.25
CA CYS A 203 -14.20 -31.89 -21.24
C CYS A 203 -14.86 -31.22 -22.46
N LEU A 204 -15.74 -30.25 -22.22
CA LEU A 204 -16.41 -29.49 -23.28
C LEU A 204 -15.47 -28.58 -24.07
N SER A 205 -14.31 -28.21 -23.54
CA SER A 205 -13.28 -27.44 -24.25
C SER A 205 -12.35 -28.29 -25.12
N VAL A 206 -12.31 -29.60 -24.89
CA VAL A 206 -11.53 -30.56 -25.69
C VAL A 206 -12.32 -30.99 -26.94
N ILE A 207 -13.64 -31.16 -26.81
CA ILE A 207 -14.56 -31.56 -27.88
C ILE A 207 -14.64 -30.60 -29.10
N PRO A 208 -14.45 -29.27 -29.02
CA PRO A 208 -14.55 -28.37 -30.18
C PRO A 208 -13.40 -28.57 -31.19
N ASN A 209 -12.30 -29.21 -30.78
CA ASN A 209 -11.14 -29.44 -31.65
C ASN A 209 -11.13 -30.83 -32.32
N GLU A 210 -11.97 -31.77 -31.89
CA GLU A 210 -12.07 -33.10 -32.50
C GLU A 210 -13.20 -33.21 -33.53
N ALA A 211 -14.18 -32.30 -33.51
CA ALA A 211 -15.35 -32.33 -34.39
C ALA A 211 -15.12 -31.77 -35.83
N ILE A 212 -13.89 -31.39 -36.21
CA ILE A 212 -13.57 -30.85 -37.56
C ILE A 212 -12.77 -31.87 -38.42
N LYS A 213 -12.72 -33.15 -38.04
CA LYS A 213 -11.95 -34.17 -38.79
C LYS A 213 -12.76 -35.26 -39.51
N TYR A 214 -14.05 -35.04 -39.78
CA TYR A 214 -14.83 -35.91 -40.68
C TYR A 214 -15.67 -35.10 -41.65
#